data_AF-A0A7C3Z303-F1
#
_entry.id   AF-A0A7C3Z303-F1
#
_cell.length_a   1.000
_cell.length_b   1.000
_cell.length_c   1.000
_cell.angle_alpha   90.00
_cell.angle_beta   90.00
_cell.angle_gamma   90.00
#
_symmetry.space_group_name_H-M   'P 1'
#
loop_
_entity.id
_entity.type
_entity.pdbx_description
1 polymer ?
#
loop_
_entity_poly.entity_id
_entity_poly.type
_entity_poly.pdbx_seq_one_letter_code
_entity_poly.pdbx_strand_id
1 'polypeptide(L)'
;MPFLPENIWRRRLESEFEEMLESGFNFTSNQEKTEYVVRFTKKALQKQGGVIKPVFNHEIKIILKRDFPYPNSVEVFWLSPIFHPNIALDGKVCIQLLNKWSENQTVKSIVLGLEQLLDNPNPLSPLNKEAAEYFLKPKPRIVL
;
A
#
# COMPACT_ATOMS: atom_id res chain seq x y z
N MET A 1 -8.43 -16.84 16.58
CA MET A 1 -7.20 -16.07 16.85
C MET A 1 -7.52 -15.14 18.01
N PRO A 2 -6.74 -15.09 19.11
CA PRO A 2 -7.13 -14.23 20.23
C PRO A 2 -7.02 -12.77 19.79
N PHE A 3 -8.00 -11.96 20.16
CA PHE A 3 -7.92 -10.51 20.04
C PHE A 3 -7.13 -9.96 21.23
N LEU A 4 -6.42 -8.85 21.03
CA LEU A 4 -5.93 -8.06 22.17
C LEU A 4 -7.11 -7.59 23.03
N PRO A 5 -6.96 -7.50 24.36
CA PRO A 5 -7.90 -6.81 25.22
C PRO A 5 -8.20 -5.41 24.67
N GLU A 6 -9.45 -4.98 24.74
CA GLU A 6 -9.89 -3.76 24.04
C GLU A 6 -9.07 -2.52 24.42
N ASN A 7 -8.73 -2.35 25.70
CA ASN A 7 -7.90 -1.25 26.18
C ASN A 7 -6.48 -1.27 25.59
N ILE A 8 -5.90 -2.46 25.40
CA ILE A 8 -4.57 -2.62 24.80
C ILE A 8 -4.63 -2.36 23.30
N TRP A 9 -5.67 -2.88 22.63
CA TRP A 9 -5.92 -2.64 21.21
C TRP A 9 -6.10 -1.15 20.92
N ARG A 10 -6.92 -0.45 21.71
CA ARG A 10 -7.12 1.01 21.56
C ARG A 10 -5.82 1.78 21.77
N ARG A 11 -5.02 1.45 22.78
CA ARG A 11 -3.68 2.06 22.97
C ARG A 11 -2.77 1.81 21.77
N ARG A 12 -2.82 0.61 21.19
CA ARG A 12 -2.06 0.30 19.97
C ARG A 12 -2.50 1.21 18.82
N LEU A 13 -3.80 1.36 18.57
CA LEU A 13 -4.31 2.27 17.53
C LEU A 13 -3.92 3.75 17.76
N GLU A 14 -3.95 4.21 19.01
CA GLU A 14 -3.48 5.57 19.34
C GLU A 14 -2.00 5.75 18.99
N SER A 15 -1.15 4.79 19.35
CA SER A 15 0.27 4.83 19.01
C SER A 15 0.52 4.84 17.49
N GLU A 16 -0.26 4.10 16.70
CA GLU A 16 -0.17 4.13 15.23
C GLU A 16 -0.52 5.51 14.67
N PHE A 17 -1.56 6.14 15.23
CA PHE A 17 -2.00 7.46 14.80
C PHE A 17 -1.00 8.56 15.18
N GLU A 18 -0.44 8.53 16.40
CA GLU A 18 0.62 9.44 16.83
C GLU A 18 1.86 9.32 15.95
N GLU A 19 2.30 8.09 15.65
CA GLU A 19 3.44 7.87 14.74
C GLU A 19 3.16 8.41 13.34
N MET A 20 1.93 8.25 12.84
CA MET A 20 1.51 8.81 11.55
C MET A 20 1.50 10.34 11.56
N LEU A 21 1.09 11.01 12.65
CA LEU A 21 1.18 12.47 12.77
C LEU A 21 2.64 12.96 12.70
N GLU A 22 3.55 12.25 13.36
CA GLU A 22 4.99 12.56 13.36
C GLU A 22 5.70 12.21 12.04
N SER A 23 5.09 11.38 11.21
CA SER A 23 5.70 10.89 9.96
C SER A 23 5.88 11.95 8.87
N GLY A 24 5.07 13.02 8.90
CA GLY A 24 4.99 14.02 7.84
C GLY A 24 4.22 13.58 6.59
N PHE A 25 3.64 12.36 6.58
CA PHE A 25 2.76 11.95 5.49
C PHE A 25 1.47 12.77 5.45
N ASN A 26 0.95 13.00 4.24
CA ASN A 26 -0.39 13.55 4.08
C ASN A 26 -1.41 12.42 4.23
N PHE A 27 -2.17 12.43 5.33
CA PHE A 27 -3.20 11.42 5.57
C PHE A 27 -4.42 11.99 6.30
N THR A 28 -5.50 11.22 6.24
CA THR A 28 -6.69 11.38 7.08
C THR A 28 -6.99 10.06 7.75
N SER A 29 -7.58 10.08 8.94
CA SER A 29 -8.02 8.89 9.66
C SER A 29 -9.48 9.01 10.07
N ASN A 30 -10.19 7.88 10.16
CA ASN A 30 -11.50 7.87 10.83
C ASN A 30 -11.37 8.10 12.34
N GLN A 31 -12.49 8.37 13.01
CA GLN A 31 -12.54 8.66 14.45
C GLN A 31 -11.97 7.51 15.31
N GLU A 32 -12.18 6.26 14.87
CA GLU A 32 -11.71 5.06 15.57
C GLU A 32 -10.24 4.74 15.32
N LYS A 33 -9.57 5.44 14.40
CA LYS A 33 -8.17 5.21 14.02
C LYS A 33 -7.93 3.80 13.46
N THR A 34 -8.95 3.24 12.84
CA THR A 34 -8.94 1.94 12.19
C THR A 34 -8.85 2.06 10.68
N GLU A 35 -9.13 3.23 10.11
CA GLU A 35 -9.03 3.48 8.67
C GLU A 35 -8.20 4.72 8.40
N TYR A 36 -7.19 4.57 7.54
CA TYR A 36 -6.31 5.64 7.10
C TYR A 36 -6.45 5.81 5.60
N VAL A 37 -6.51 7.06 5.14
CA VAL A 37 -6.39 7.40 3.73
C VAL A 37 -5.15 8.26 3.55
N VAL A 38 -4.14 7.70 2.90
CA VAL A 38 -2.82 8.32 2.72
C VAL A 38 -2.69 8.81 1.29
N ARG A 39 -2.12 10.00 1.11
CA ARG A 39 -1.93 10.65 -0.19
C ARG A 39 -0.47 10.99 -0.39
N PHE A 40 0.08 10.61 -1.53
CA PHE A 40 1.43 11.01 -1.91
C PHE A 40 1.56 11.22 -3.41
N THR A 41 2.59 11.98 -3.77
CA THR A 41 2.92 12.33 -5.15
C THR A 41 4.16 11.57 -5.59
N LYS A 42 3.96 10.53 -6.41
CA LYS A 42 5.04 9.68 -6.93
C LYS A 42 4.71 9.18 -8.33
N LYS A 43 5.70 9.20 -9.22
CA LYS A 43 5.51 8.74 -10.60
C LYS A 43 5.15 7.25 -10.62
N ALA A 44 4.01 6.92 -11.21
CA ALA A 44 3.60 5.56 -11.54
C ALA A 44 2.98 5.53 -12.94
N LEU A 45 2.39 4.39 -13.33
CA LEU A 45 1.71 4.22 -14.60
C LEU A 45 0.21 4.01 -14.39
N GLN A 46 -0.59 4.45 -15.34
CA GLN A 46 -2.01 4.13 -15.45
C GLN A 46 -2.27 3.65 -16.87
N LYS A 47 -3.14 2.64 -17.02
CA LYS A 47 -3.64 2.18 -18.31
C LYS A 47 -5.11 2.57 -18.47
N GLN A 48 -5.44 3.26 -19.56
CA GLN A 48 -6.81 3.65 -19.90
C GLN A 48 -7.02 3.50 -21.41
N GLY A 49 -8.01 2.70 -21.82
CA GLY A 49 -8.31 2.50 -23.25
C GLY A 49 -7.12 1.96 -24.06
N GLY A 50 -6.26 1.13 -23.45
CA GLY A 50 -5.05 0.60 -24.10
C GLY A 50 -3.82 1.52 -24.02
N VAL A 51 -4.00 2.79 -23.68
CA VAL A 51 -2.90 3.76 -23.55
C VAL A 51 -2.32 3.71 -22.14
N ILE A 52 -0.99 3.58 -22.04
CA ILE A 52 -0.24 3.64 -20.78
C ILE A 52 0.39 5.03 -20.66
N LYS A 53 0.10 5.74 -19.57
CA LYS A 53 0.58 7.10 -19.31
C LYS A 53 1.12 7.24 -17.89
N PRO A 54 2.05 8.18 -17.64
CA PRO A 54 2.48 8.49 -16.30
C PRO A 54 1.35 9.17 -15.50
N VAL A 55 1.28 8.83 -14.21
CA VAL A 55 0.42 9.48 -13.21
C VAL A 55 1.25 9.74 -11.95
N PHE A 56 0.84 10.71 -11.14
CA PHE A 56 1.66 11.19 -10.01
C PHE A 56 0.94 11.18 -8.67
N ASN A 57 -0.36 11.47 -8.64
CA ASN A 57 -1.09 11.57 -7.39
C ASN A 57 -1.76 10.23 -7.08
N HIS A 58 -1.55 9.73 -5.86
CA HIS A 58 -2.10 8.46 -5.40
C HIS A 58 -2.82 8.64 -4.08
N GLU A 59 -3.92 7.90 -3.93
CA GLU A 59 -4.66 7.75 -2.70
C GLU A 59 -4.73 6.27 -2.33
N ILE A 60 -4.40 5.95 -1.09
CA ILE A 60 -4.35 4.58 -0.56
C ILE A 60 -5.17 4.51 0.71
N LYS A 61 -6.02 3.49 0.81
CA LYS A 61 -6.74 3.14 2.03
C LYS A 61 -6.02 2.00 2.76
N ILE A 62 -5.78 2.18 4.05
CA ILE A 62 -5.29 1.16 4.97
C ILE A 62 -6.37 0.92 6.02
N ILE A 63 -6.73 -0.34 6.27
CA ILE A 63 -7.74 -0.75 7.25
C ILE A 63 -7.09 -1.67 8.28
N LEU A 64 -7.20 -1.31 9.54
CA LEU A 64 -6.80 -2.10 10.70
C LEU A 64 -8.03 -2.80 11.27
N LYS A 65 -8.07 -4.12 11.18
CA LYS A 65 -9.14 -4.96 11.74
C LYS A 65 -9.01 -5.07 13.25
N ARG A 66 -10.05 -5.62 13.87
CA ARG A 66 -10.12 -5.81 15.33
C ARG A 66 -9.00 -6.70 15.89
N ASP A 67 -8.45 -7.60 15.09
CA ASP A 67 -7.31 -8.48 15.42
C ASP A 67 -5.94 -7.85 15.14
N PHE A 68 -5.85 -6.57 14.79
CA PHE A 68 -4.56 -5.89 14.71
C PHE A 68 -3.84 -5.93 16.06
N PRO A 69 -2.53 -6.28 16.13
CA PRO A 69 -1.54 -6.38 15.05
C PRO A 69 -1.22 -7.81 14.55
N TYR A 70 -2.12 -8.78 14.71
CA TYR A 70 -1.87 -10.17 14.30
C TYR A 70 -1.88 -10.35 12.77
N PRO A 71 -1.35 -11.47 12.22
CA PRO A 71 -1.35 -11.70 10.78
C PRO A 71 -2.74 -11.59 10.14
N ASN A 72 -2.82 -11.04 8.92
CA ASN A 72 -4.06 -10.82 8.15
C ASN A 72 -5.04 -9.78 8.72
N SER A 73 -4.65 -9.08 9.79
CA SER A 73 -5.45 -8.02 10.43
C SER A 73 -5.41 -6.67 9.70
N VAL A 74 -4.63 -6.56 8.62
CA VAL A 74 -4.55 -5.31 7.85
C VAL A 74 -4.95 -5.56 6.40
N GLU A 75 -5.67 -4.60 5.83
CA GLU A 75 -6.00 -4.55 4.41
C GLU A 75 -5.51 -3.23 3.81
N VAL A 76 -5.02 -3.31 2.57
CA VAL A 76 -4.49 -2.16 1.84
C VAL A 76 -5.09 -2.14 0.45
N PHE A 77 -5.62 -0.98 0.08
CA PHE A 77 -6.25 -0.74 -1.22
C PHE A 77 -5.70 0.53 -1.85
N TRP A 78 -5.22 0.41 -3.08
CA TRP A 78 -4.91 1.54 -3.95
C TRP A 78 -6.22 2.06 -4.54
N LEU A 79 -6.62 3.27 -4.17
CA LEU A 79 -7.89 3.86 -4.61
C LEU A 79 -7.78 4.56 -5.96
N SER A 80 -6.60 5.12 -6.26
CA SER A 80 -6.35 5.76 -7.55
C SER A 80 -6.11 4.73 -8.66
N PRO A 81 -6.58 4.98 -9.89
CA PRO A 81 -6.27 4.10 -11.02
C PRO A 81 -4.75 3.94 -11.23
N ILE A 82 -4.29 2.69 -11.23
CA ILE A 82 -2.87 2.38 -11.35
C ILE A 82 -2.65 1.11 -12.19
N PHE A 83 -1.54 1.09 -12.93
CA PHE A 83 -1.08 -0.03 -13.73
C PHE A 83 0.25 -0.52 -13.17
N HIS A 84 0.17 -1.51 -12.28
CA HIS A 84 1.30 -1.99 -11.50
C HIS A 84 1.25 -3.52 -11.31
N PRO A 85 2.36 -4.27 -11.41
CA PRO A 85 2.34 -5.73 -11.32
C PRO A 85 1.79 -6.27 -10.00
N ASN A 86 2.07 -5.59 -8.88
CA ASN A 86 1.73 -6.03 -7.52
C ASN A 86 0.48 -5.39 -6.93
N ILE A 87 -0.33 -4.73 -7.75
CA ILE A 87 -1.61 -4.12 -7.34
C ILE A 87 -2.69 -4.78 -8.20
N ALA A 88 -3.69 -5.36 -7.55
CA ALA A 88 -4.81 -6.00 -8.25
C ALA A 88 -5.69 -4.97 -8.98
N LEU A 89 -6.54 -5.46 -9.89
CA LEU A 89 -7.43 -4.59 -10.68
C LEU A 89 -8.47 -3.85 -9.82
N ASP A 90 -8.84 -4.42 -8.68
CA ASP A 90 -9.70 -3.81 -7.66
C ASP A 90 -8.92 -2.92 -6.67
N GLY A 91 -7.63 -2.70 -6.92
CA GLY A 91 -6.75 -1.90 -6.08
C GLY A 91 -6.12 -2.66 -4.92
N LYS A 92 -6.49 -3.92 -4.65
CA LYS A 92 -5.96 -4.65 -3.50
C LYS A 92 -4.44 -4.83 -3.59
N VAL A 93 -3.75 -4.56 -2.49
CA VAL A 93 -2.31 -4.81 -2.32
C VAL A 93 -2.11 -5.98 -1.35
N CYS A 94 -1.23 -6.93 -1.72
CA CYS A 94 -0.86 -8.00 -0.80
C CYS A 94 0.23 -7.52 0.16
N ILE A 95 -0.08 -7.42 1.46
CA ILE A 95 0.85 -6.93 2.49
C ILE A 95 2.13 -7.76 2.58
N GLN A 96 2.05 -9.07 2.32
CA GLN A 96 3.23 -9.95 2.33
C GLN A 96 4.27 -9.57 1.26
N LEU A 97 3.89 -8.77 0.25
CA LEU A 97 4.82 -8.23 -0.73
C LEU A 97 5.61 -7.03 -0.20
N LEU A 98 5.12 -6.35 0.84
CA LEU A 98 5.79 -5.20 1.45
C LEU A 98 6.88 -5.66 2.42
N ASN A 99 6.58 -6.67 3.23
CA ASN A 99 7.51 -7.38 4.12
C ASN A 99 6.83 -8.62 4.70
N LYS A 100 7.62 -9.55 5.27
CA LYS A 100 7.07 -10.63 6.11
C LYS A 100 6.37 -9.99 7.33
N TRP A 101 5.07 -10.25 7.48
CA TRP A 101 4.29 -9.65 8.58
C TRP A 101 4.89 -10.00 9.94
N SER A 102 4.96 -8.99 10.81
CA SER A 102 5.23 -9.13 12.23
C SER A 102 4.39 -8.12 13.01
N GLU A 103 4.14 -8.39 14.29
CA GLU A 103 3.34 -7.51 15.16
C GLU A 103 3.98 -6.13 15.39
N ASN A 104 5.26 -5.96 15.00
CA ASN A 104 5.99 -4.69 15.05
C ASN A 104 5.77 -3.81 13.81
N GLN A 105 5.06 -4.30 12.79
CA GLN A 105 4.70 -3.45 11.64
C GLN A 105 3.69 -2.39 12.07
N THR A 106 3.92 -1.17 11.62
CA THR A 106 3.08 0.01 11.87
C THR A 106 2.47 0.53 10.56
N VAL A 107 1.45 1.38 10.66
CA VAL A 107 0.85 2.08 9.50
C VAL A 107 1.93 2.83 8.72
N LYS A 108 2.83 3.53 9.41
CA LYS A 108 3.97 4.22 8.80
C LYS A 108 4.87 3.27 8.01
N SER A 109 5.23 2.12 8.60
CA SER A 109 6.06 1.12 7.91
C SER A 109 5.38 0.55 6.66
N ILE A 110 4.05 0.40 6.69
CA ILE A 110 3.26 -0.02 5.53
C ILE A 110 3.31 1.04 4.43
N VAL A 111 3.13 2.32 4.77
CA VAL A 111 3.23 3.43 3.79
C VAL A 111 4.60 3.46 3.12
N LEU A 112 5.68 3.36 3.90
CA LEU A 112 7.05 3.28 3.35
C LEU A 112 7.23 2.06 2.44
N GLY A 113 6.69 0.90 2.83
CA GLY A 113 6.70 -0.29 1.99
C GLY A 113 5.98 -0.09 0.65
N LEU A 114 4.86 0.63 0.65
CA LEU A 114 4.11 0.93 -0.57
C LEU A 114 4.86 1.89 -1.49
N GLU A 115 5.53 2.90 -0.94
CA GLU A 115 6.42 3.77 -1.72
C GLU A 115 7.57 2.98 -2.34
N GLN A 116 8.18 2.06 -1.57
CA GLN A 116 9.24 1.19 -2.06
C GLN A 116 8.76 0.23 -3.15
N LEU A 117 7.53 -0.29 -3.02
CA LEU A 117 6.91 -1.17 -3.99
C LEU A 117 6.72 -0.48 -5.35
N LEU A 118 6.41 0.82 -5.37
CA LEU A 118 6.33 1.60 -6.60
C LEU A 118 7.68 1.76 -7.30
N ASP A 119 8.75 1.94 -6.54
CA ASP A 119 10.11 2.08 -7.10
C ASP A 119 10.64 0.73 -7.60
N ASN A 120 10.25 -0.36 -6.92
CA ASN A 120 10.79 -1.70 -7.14
C ASN A 120 9.65 -2.71 -7.36
N PRO A 121 8.91 -2.58 -8.48
CA PRO A 121 7.86 -3.54 -8.82
C PRO A 121 8.46 -4.95 -8.97
N ASN A 122 7.74 -5.95 -8.48
CA ASN A 122 8.09 -7.35 -8.61
C ASN A 122 7.15 -8.05 -9.62
N PRO A 123 7.50 -8.09 -10.92
CA PRO A 123 6.67 -8.76 -11.92
C PRO A 123 6.67 -10.30 -11.80
N LEU A 124 7.53 -10.90 -10.98
CA LEU A 124 7.58 -12.35 -10.77
C LEU A 124 6.53 -12.85 -9.76
N SER A 125 5.85 -11.95 -9.06
CA SER A 125 4.72 -12.27 -8.16
C SER A 125 3.53 -11.35 -8.43
N PRO A 126 2.90 -11.47 -9.61
CA PRO A 126 1.95 -10.46 -10.05
C PRO A 126 0.53 -10.71 -9.54
N LEU A 127 -0.12 -9.63 -9.11
CA LEU A 127 -1.58 -9.54 -8.98
C LEU A 127 -2.22 -9.03 -10.29
N ASN A 128 -1.46 -8.30 -11.11
CA ASN A 128 -1.84 -7.86 -12.43
C ASN A 128 -0.87 -8.42 -13.48
N LYS A 129 -1.29 -9.48 -14.17
CA LYS A 129 -0.47 -10.19 -15.16
C LYS A 129 -0.07 -9.31 -16.35
N GLU A 130 -1.00 -8.48 -16.82
CA GLU A 130 -0.72 -7.59 -17.94
C GLU A 130 0.36 -6.56 -17.59
N ALA A 131 0.28 -5.96 -16.40
CA ALA A 131 1.33 -5.08 -15.91
C ALA A 131 2.65 -5.84 -15.78
N ALA A 132 2.65 -7.06 -15.25
CA ALA A 132 3.86 -7.87 -15.15
C ALA A 132 4.56 -8.09 -16.50
N GLU A 133 3.79 -8.48 -17.52
CA GLU A 133 4.30 -8.65 -18.89
C GLU A 133 4.87 -7.35 -19.46
N TYR A 134 4.20 -6.22 -19.22
CA TYR A 134 4.71 -4.91 -19.64
C TYR A 134 6.04 -4.56 -18.95
N PHE A 135 6.17 -4.83 -17.66
CA PHE A 135 7.38 -4.53 -16.88
C PHE A 135 8.55 -5.47 -17.20
N LEU A 136 8.28 -6.70 -17.66
CA LEU A 136 9.30 -7.66 -18.10
C LEU A 136 9.81 -7.38 -19.52
N LYS A 137 9.05 -6.64 -20.34
CA LYS A 137 9.49 -6.28 -21.69
C LYS A 137 10.71 -5.37 -21.60
N PRO A 138 11.81 -5.68 -22.32
CA PRO A 138 12.95 -4.80 -22.39
C PRO A 138 12.50 -3.46 -22.98
N LYS A 139 12.70 -2.38 -22.23
CA LYS A 139 12.51 -1.03 -22.77
C LYS A 139 13.61 -0.80 -23.81
N PRO A 140 13.29 -0.23 -24.98
CA PRO A 140 14.30 0.09 -25.97
C PRO A 140 15.39 0.93 -25.29
N ARG A 141 16.66 0.50 -25.43
CA ARG A 141 17.80 1.32 -25.04
C ARG A 141 17.73 2.58 -25.89
N ILE A 142 17.40 3.71 -25.27
CA ILE A 142 17.66 5.00 -25.90
C ILE A 142 19.17 5.16 -25.79
N VAL A 143 19.86 4.87 -26.89
CA VAL A 143 21.25 5.29 -27.08
C VAL A 143 21.16 6.80 -27.33
N LEU A 144 21.59 7.59 -26.36
CA LEU A 144 21.78 9.03 -26.50
C LEU A 144 22.98 9.31 -27.42
#